data_AF-A0A7J3FDP7-F1
#
_entry.id   AF-A0A7J3FDP7-F1
#
_cell.length_a   1.000
_cell.length_b   1.000
_cell.length_c   1.000
_cell.angle_alpha   90.00
_cell.angle_beta   90.00
_cell.angle_gamma   90.00
#
_symmetry.space_group_name_H-M   'P 1'
#
loop_
_entity.id
_entity.type
_entity.pdbx_description
1 polymer ?
#
loop_
_entity_poly.entity_id
_entity_poly.type
_entity_poly.pdbx_seq_one_letter_code
_entity_poly.pdbx_strand_id
1 'polypeptide(L)'
;MRACSAPGRADFLNTHQDYKGLPVVPAALNLRTRCWGEPSREFRIHSLNLEEMGEESVDCFEVRVNPMEPGWFGNYFRGVVNVLLKKGYRFGGMQVTVKSEVPVGSGLSSSAALEVSFLKLLDCTYGLGLGKREIAELAFEAETKEVGVPCGRLDQYGCSFGGIIKLECRPPFRVEELSRRDLVFAIVDSGIRHSTAEIHPLRQAELNQALELLPVPLPGGKTFDTVRWEELREEELEPYLADLPPKPRMRLLFTLREQRSTELGLKILRGEKLREEEIVSHFGPRGKQLSSLELLGELMNEQHALLR
;
A
#
# COMPACT_ATOMS: atom_id res chain seq x y z
N MET A 1 5.81 -7.80 29.99
CA MET A 1 5.64 -8.15 28.56
C MET A 1 4.37 -7.53 27.99
N ARG A 2 4.48 -6.78 26.89
CA ARG A 2 3.38 -6.24 26.07
C ARG A 2 3.36 -6.97 24.72
N ALA A 3 2.19 -7.03 24.07
CA ALA A 3 2.03 -7.66 22.77
C ALA A 3 1.22 -6.74 21.85
N CYS A 4 1.69 -6.57 20.62
CA CYS A 4 0.99 -5.82 19.57
C CYS A 4 1.05 -6.61 18.27
N SER A 5 0.15 -6.29 17.35
CA SER A 5 0.16 -6.90 16.03
C SER A 5 -0.41 -5.97 14.99
N ALA A 6 0.03 -6.13 13.75
CA ALA A 6 -0.55 -5.50 12.58
C ALA A 6 -0.89 -6.57 11.52
N PRO A 7 -1.99 -6.42 10.77
CA PRO A 7 -2.30 -7.27 9.64
C PRO A 7 -1.33 -6.98 8.48
N GLY A 8 -1.15 -7.95 7.60
CA GLY A 8 -0.76 -7.65 6.20
C GLY A 8 -1.93 -7.01 5.45
N ARG A 9 -1.72 -6.66 4.18
CA ARG A 9 -2.76 -6.08 3.32
C ARG A 9 -2.70 -6.65 1.92
N ALA A 10 -3.83 -6.71 1.24
CA ALA A 10 -3.90 -6.88 -0.21
C ALA A 10 -4.29 -5.57 -0.88
N ASP A 11 -3.78 -5.35 -2.09
CA ASP A 11 -4.24 -4.29 -2.97
C ASP A 11 -5.62 -4.71 -3.49
N PHE A 12 -6.68 -3.97 -3.13
CA PHE A 12 -8.05 -4.40 -3.42
C PHE A 12 -8.64 -3.66 -4.62
N LEU A 13 -8.56 -2.33 -4.66
CA LEU A 13 -8.88 -1.54 -5.86
C LEU A 13 -7.85 -0.43 -6.08
N ASN A 14 -7.68 -0.05 -7.34
CA ASN A 14 -6.82 1.05 -7.80
C ASN A 14 -5.32 0.79 -7.56
N THR A 15 -4.86 -0.41 -7.91
CA THR A 15 -3.48 -0.83 -7.70
C THR A 15 -2.50 -0.02 -8.55
N HIS A 16 -1.30 0.28 -8.03
CA HIS A 16 -0.28 1.13 -8.69
C HIS A 16 -0.76 2.55 -9.06
N GLN A 17 -1.67 3.13 -8.29
CA GLN A 17 -2.18 4.49 -8.53
C GLN A 17 -1.72 5.51 -7.47
N ASP A 18 -1.20 5.04 -6.33
CA ASP A 18 -0.77 5.87 -5.20
C ASP A 18 0.30 6.90 -5.57
N TYR A 19 1.35 6.48 -6.29
CA TYR A 19 2.40 7.38 -6.74
C TYR A 19 1.94 8.38 -7.82
N LYS A 20 0.74 8.21 -8.39
CA LYS A 20 0.11 9.15 -9.34
C LYS A 20 -0.78 10.18 -8.65
N GLY A 21 -0.91 10.09 -7.33
CA GLY A 21 -1.77 10.96 -6.53
C GLY A 21 -3.26 10.59 -6.58
N LEU A 22 -3.60 9.45 -7.18
CA LEU A 22 -4.95 8.90 -7.18
C LEU A 22 -5.22 8.10 -5.89
N PRO A 23 -6.48 8.00 -5.44
CA PRO A 23 -6.80 7.27 -4.22
C PRO A 23 -6.55 5.78 -4.40
N VAL A 24 -6.22 5.08 -3.33
CA VAL A 24 -6.05 3.61 -3.36
C VAL A 24 -6.92 2.95 -2.31
N VAL A 25 -7.33 1.70 -2.57
CA VAL A 25 -8.20 0.95 -1.68
C VAL A 25 -7.51 -0.35 -1.27
N PRO A 26 -6.74 -0.37 -0.17
CA PRO A 26 -6.24 -1.61 0.40
C PRO A 26 -7.29 -2.32 1.26
N ALA A 27 -7.17 -3.64 1.35
CA ALA A 27 -7.91 -4.49 2.29
C ALA A 27 -6.93 -5.20 3.23
N ALA A 28 -7.04 -4.96 4.53
CA ALA A 28 -6.26 -5.66 5.53
C ALA A 28 -6.65 -7.13 5.63
N LEU A 29 -5.66 -7.99 5.84
CA LEU A 29 -5.83 -9.44 5.88
C LEU A 29 -5.95 -9.96 7.32
N ASN A 30 -6.39 -11.20 7.44
CA ASN A 30 -6.39 -11.93 8.71
C ASN A 30 -5.00 -12.51 9.08
N LEU A 31 -4.02 -12.46 8.18
CA LEU A 31 -2.62 -12.80 8.44
C LEU A 31 -1.93 -11.63 9.13
N ARG A 32 -1.20 -11.89 10.23
CA ARG A 32 -0.64 -10.82 11.08
C ARG A 32 0.84 -11.01 11.39
N THR A 33 1.53 -9.89 11.54
CA THR A 33 2.81 -9.81 12.24
C THR A 33 2.56 -9.46 13.69
N ARG A 34 3.12 -10.22 14.62
CA ARG A 34 2.98 -10.04 16.07
C ARG A 34 4.34 -9.76 16.68
N CYS A 35 4.41 -8.70 17.49
CA CYS A 35 5.59 -8.34 18.26
C CYS A 35 5.25 -8.42 19.75
N TRP A 36 6.06 -9.14 20.52
CA TRP A 36 6.04 -9.17 21.98
C TRP A 36 7.28 -8.49 22.49
N GLY A 37 7.17 -7.69 23.54
CA GLY A 37 8.37 -7.11 24.12
C GLY A 37 8.22 -6.54 25.51
N GLU A 38 9.37 -6.23 26.09
CA GLU A 38 9.50 -5.63 27.41
C GLU A 38 10.64 -4.60 27.45
N PRO A 39 10.49 -3.53 28.25
CA PRO A 39 11.52 -2.50 28.38
C PRO A 39 12.89 -3.08 28.73
N SER A 40 13.93 -2.52 28.13
CA SER A 40 15.33 -2.90 28.31
C SER A 40 16.23 -1.66 28.22
N ARG A 41 17.53 -1.84 28.48
CA ARG A 41 18.54 -0.79 28.26
C ARG A 41 18.88 -0.60 26.78
N GLU A 42 18.84 -1.67 26.01
CA GLU A 42 19.13 -1.71 24.57
C GLU A 42 18.05 -2.49 23.83
N PHE A 43 18.05 -2.41 22.50
CA PHE A 43 17.21 -3.25 21.66
C PHE A 43 17.86 -4.61 21.45
N ARG A 44 17.09 -5.66 21.68
CA ARG A 44 17.41 -7.03 21.29
C ARG A 44 16.20 -7.62 20.60
N ILE A 45 16.26 -7.75 19.28
CA ILE A 45 15.19 -8.22 18.43
C ILE A 45 15.43 -9.69 18.10
N HIS A 46 14.43 -10.54 18.25
CA HIS A 46 14.50 -11.97 17.92
C HIS A 46 13.37 -12.36 16.96
N SER A 47 13.71 -12.85 15.78
CA SER A 47 12.77 -13.30 14.75
C SER A 47 12.58 -14.81 14.77
N LEU A 48 11.39 -15.25 15.21
CA LEU A 48 11.05 -16.68 15.22
C LEU A 48 10.92 -17.27 13.82
N ASN A 49 10.57 -16.46 12.80
CA ASN A 49 10.52 -16.94 11.42
C ASN A 49 11.92 -17.26 10.88
N LEU A 50 12.91 -16.40 11.14
CA LEU A 50 14.28 -16.62 10.68
C LEU A 50 14.94 -17.78 11.44
N GLU A 51 14.67 -17.88 12.76
CA GLU A 51 15.12 -19.00 13.58
C GLU A 51 14.60 -20.35 13.05
N GLU A 52 13.31 -20.44 12.72
CA GLU A 52 12.72 -21.66 12.12
C GLU A 52 13.33 -22.01 10.75
N MET A 53 13.83 -21.03 10.01
CA MET A 53 14.53 -21.23 8.73
C MET A 53 16.03 -21.54 8.91
N GLY A 54 16.54 -21.50 10.15
CA GLY A 54 17.97 -21.69 10.44
C GLY A 54 18.85 -20.51 9.99
N GLU A 55 18.25 -19.33 9.81
CA GLU A 55 18.94 -18.10 9.42
C GLU A 55 19.33 -17.25 10.64
N GLU A 56 20.20 -16.26 10.44
CA GLU A 56 20.54 -15.30 11.49
C GLU A 56 19.27 -14.55 11.93
N SER A 57 18.89 -14.70 13.19
CA SER A 57 17.55 -14.33 13.68
C SER A 57 17.54 -13.25 14.76
N VAL A 58 18.70 -12.77 15.21
CA VAL A 58 18.82 -11.84 16.33
C VAL A 58 19.55 -10.58 15.91
N ASP A 59 18.97 -9.41 16.20
CA ASP A 59 19.62 -8.10 16.05
C ASP A 59 19.74 -7.42 17.42
N CYS A 60 20.88 -6.77 17.69
CA CYS A 60 21.13 -6.03 18.94
C CYS A 60 21.67 -4.63 18.63
N PHE A 61 21.06 -3.58 19.19
CA PHE A 61 21.51 -2.21 18.98
C PHE A 61 21.09 -1.24 20.10
N GLU A 62 21.83 -0.14 20.24
CA GLU A 62 21.59 0.88 21.26
C GLU A 62 20.40 1.79 20.92
N VAL A 63 19.87 2.49 21.92
CA VAL A 63 18.82 3.53 21.76
C VAL A 63 19.45 4.82 21.21
N ARG A 64 19.89 4.78 19.97
CA ARG A 64 20.46 5.90 19.21
C ARG A 64 20.12 5.76 17.73
N VAL A 65 20.51 6.75 16.93
CA VAL A 65 20.46 6.59 15.47
C VAL A 65 21.52 5.56 15.06
N ASN A 66 21.10 4.43 14.50
CA ASN A 66 21.98 3.32 14.11
C ASN A 66 22.10 3.23 12.58
N PRO A 67 23.26 2.81 12.05
CA PRO A 67 23.41 2.54 10.63
C PRO A 67 22.60 1.30 10.20
N MET A 68 22.25 1.27 8.92
CA MET A 68 21.65 0.09 8.28
C MET A 68 22.73 -0.90 7.85
N GLU A 69 22.41 -2.19 7.88
CA GLU A 69 23.29 -3.28 7.48
C GLU A 69 22.82 -3.89 6.16
N PRO A 70 23.70 -4.21 5.18
CA PRO A 70 23.27 -4.67 3.87
C PRO A 70 22.39 -5.93 3.93
N GLY A 71 21.17 -5.85 3.40
CA GLY A 71 20.26 -7.00 3.30
C GLY A 71 19.73 -7.52 4.64
N TRP A 72 19.89 -6.78 5.74
CA TRP A 72 19.55 -7.26 7.07
C TRP A 72 18.10 -6.96 7.48
N PHE A 73 17.41 -7.94 8.07
CA PHE A 73 16.01 -7.75 8.54
C PHE A 73 15.92 -6.74 9.70
N GLY A 74 16.96 -6.65 10.53
CA GLY A 74 17.02 -5.73 11.67
C GLY A 74 16.88 -4.26 11.25
N ASN A 75 17.15 -3.93 9.98
CA ASN A 75 16.99 -2.58 9.43
C ASN A 75 15.57 -2.03 9.57
N TYR A 76 14.53 -2.86 9.49
CA TYR A 76 13.16 -2.40 9.69
C TYR A 76 12.92 -1.89 11.12
N PHE A 77 13.53 -2.55 12.12
CA PHE A 77 13.47 -2.12 13.52
C PHE A 77 14.34 -0.89 13.77
N ARG A 78 15.56 -0.89 13.23
CA ARG A 78 16.49 0.25 13.31
C ARG A 78 15.90 1.49 12.65
N GLY A 79 15.25 1.33 11.51
CA GLY A 79 14.58 2.40 10.78
C GLY A 79 13.47 3.06 11.60
N VAL A 80 12.60 2.26 12.22
CA VAL A 80 11.57 2.76 13.14
C VAL A 80 12.19 3.54 14.30
N VAL A 81 13.22 2.99 14.94
CA VAL A 81 13.91 3.66 16.07
C VAL A 81 14.57 4.95 15.62
N ASN A 82 15.26 4.95 14.48
CA ASN A 82 15.91 6.12 13.91
C ASN A 82 14.91 7.25 13.64
N VAL A 83 13.78 6.95 12.98
CA VAL A 83 12.76 7.95 12.65
C VAL A 83 12.14 8.55 13.90
N LEU A 84 11.79 7.72 14.89
CA LEU A 84 11.27 8.19 16.17
C LEU A 84 12.28 9.13 16.88
N LEU A 85 13.55 8.74 16.94
CA LEU A 85 14.59 9.57 17.56
C LEU A 85 14.81 10.88 16.82
N LYS A 86 14.85 10.85 15.48
CA LYS A 86 15.00 12.04 14.61
C LYS A 86 13.80 13.00 14.75
N LYS A 87 12.61 12.50 15.05
CA LYS A 87 11.42 13.31 15.36
C LYS A 87 11.32 13.75 16.82
N GLY A 88 12.32 13.42 17.65
CA GLY A 88 12.42 13.93 19.02
C GLY A 88 11.70 13.09 20.08
N TYR A 89 11.16 11.92 19.72
CA TYR A 89 10.57 11.01 20.72
C TYR A 89 11.62 10.53 21.72
N ARG A 90 11.17 10.21 22.94
CA ARG A 90 12.00 9.72 24.04
C ARG A 90 11.42 8.41 24.54
N PHE A 91 12.25 7.36 24.54
CA PHE A 91 11.88 6.00 24.93
C PHE A 91 13.14 5.21 25.31
N GLY A 92 12.98 4.07 25.96
CA GLY A 92 14.06 3.14 26.30
C GLY A 92 14.23 2.00 25.28
N GLY A 93 15.21 1.13 25.49
CA GLY A 93 15.42 -0.07 24.69
C GLY A 93 14.32 -1.10 24.90
N MET A 94 14.33 -2.20 24.13
CA MET A 94 13.32 -3.24 24.28
C MET A 94 13.86 -4.59 23.85
N GLN A 95 13.59 -5.63 24.64
CA GLN A 95 13.70 -7.00 24.15
C GLN A 95 12.43 -7.33 23.39
N VAL A 96 12.55 -7.67 22.12
CA VAL A 96 11.42 -7.92 21.21
C VAL A 96 11.55 -9.32 20.64
N THR A 97 10.47 -10.08 20.66
CA THR A 97 10.31 -11.29 19.86
C THR A 97 9.25 -11.01 18.79
N VAL A 98 9.49 -11.47 17.57
CA VAL A 98 8.58 -11.27 16.43
C VAL A 98 8.25 -12.58 15.73
N LYS A 99 6.97 -12.71 15.36
CA LYS A 99 6.46 -13.79 14.50
C LYS A 99 5.48 -13.21 13.50
N SER A 100 5.67 -13.53 12.22
CA SER A 100 4.79 -13.16 11.11
C SER A 100 4.12 -14.40 10.51
N GLU A 101 2.81 -14.28 10.29
CA GLU A 101 2.02 -15.16 9.42
C GLU A 101 1.90 -14.61 8.00
N VAL A 102 2.27 -13.34 7.79
CA VAL A 102 2.32 -12.73 6.46
C VAL A 102 3.54 -13.29 5.73
N PRO A 103 3.37 -14.00 4.59
CA PRO A 103 4.48 -14.58 3.88
C PRO A 103 5.45 -13.50 3.39
N VAL A 104 6.76 -13.74 3.58
CA VAL A 104 7.79 -12.79 3.14
C VAL A 104 7.84 -12.76 1.62
N GLY A 105 7.86 -11.55 1.06
CA GLY A 105 8.00 -11.34 -0.39
C GLY A 105 6.78 -11.76 -1.23
N SER A 106 5.61 -12.00 -0.63
CA SER A 106 4.38 -12.33 -1.36
C SER A 106 3.63 -11.13 -1.93
N GLY A 107 4.12 -9.91 -1.69
CA GLY A 107 3.40 -8.69 -2.03
C GLY A 107 2.25 -8.37 -1.06
N LEU A 108 2.17 -9.03 0.10
CA LEU A 108 1.11 -8.82 1.11
C LEU A 108 1.52 -7.89 2.27
N SER A 109 2.55 -7.05 2.08
CA SER A 109 3.07 -6.09 3.08
C SER A 109 3.65 -6.70 4.36
N SER A 110 4.52 -7.69 4.25
CA SER A 110 5.21 -8.21 5.44
C SER A 110 6.06 -7.14 6.15
N SER A 111 6.71 -6.23 5.41
CA SER A 111 7.52 -5.13 5.97
C SER A 111 6.67 -4.09 6.69
N ALA A 112 5.65 -3.54 6.04
CA ALA A 112 4.77 -2.58 6.68
C ALA A 112 4.03 -3.16 7.91
N ALA A 113 3.61 -4.43 7.86
CA ALA A 113 3.02 -5.10 9.02
C ALA A 113 4.02 -5.23 10.19
N LEU A 114 5.30 -5.49 9.90
CA LEU A 114 6.37 -5.53 10.88
C LEU A 114 6.58 -4.16 11.55
N GLU A 115 6.76 -3.12 10.76
CA GLU A 115 7.03 -1.76 11.22
C GLU A 115 5.85 -1.20 12.02
N VAL A 116 4.62 -1.36 11.52
CA VAL A 116 3.39 -0.92 12.22
C VAL A 116 3.19 -1.66 13.53
N SER A 117 3.43 -2.98 13.56
CA SER A 117 3.34 -3.78 14.79
C SER A 117 4.37 -3.32 15.83
N PHE A 118 5.60 -3.05 15.39
CA PHE A 118 6.68 -2.60 16.27
C PHE A 118 6.47 -1.17 16.77
N LEU A 119 6.07 -0.24 15.90
CA LEU A 119 5.66 1.11 16.28
C LEU A 119 4.54 1.09 17.30
N LYS A 120 3.54 0.22 17.12
CA LYS A 120 2.45 0.09 18.08
C LYS A 120 2.93 -0.48 19.41
N LEU A 121 3.86 -1.44 19.38
CA LEU A 121 4.47 -1.98 20.60
C LEU A 121 5.25 -0.90 21.36
N LEU A 122 6.01 -0.05 20.67
CA LEU A 122 6.73 1.09 21.26
C LEU A 122 5.76 2.13 21.83
N ASP A 123 4.72 2.50 21.08
CA ASP A 123 3.67 3.44 21.50
C ASP A 123 2.96 2.94 22.77
N CYS A 124 2.46 1.71 22.74
CA CYS A 124 1.82 1.11 23.90
C CYS A 124 2.79 0.96 25.07
N THR A 125 4.10 0.78 24.82
CA THR A 125 5.09 0.60 25.88
C THR A 125 5.48 1.89 26.58
N TYR A 126 5.80 2.91 25.78
CA TYR A 126 6.38 4.17 26.25
C TYR A 126 5.40 5.33 26.27
N GLY A 127 4.15 5.12 25.83
CA GLY A 127 3.11 6.16 25.85
C GLY A 127 3.43 7.29 24.89
N LEU A 128 3.84 6.97 23.66
CA LEU A 128 4.27 7.97 22.67
C LEU A 128 3.11 8.81 22.12
N GLY A 129 1.87 8.35 22.27
CA GLY A 129 0.66 9.09 21.90
C GLY A 129 0.36 9.03 20.40
N LEU A 130 0.79 7.96 19.72
CA LEU A 130 0.70 7.85 18.26
C LEU A 130 -0.68 7.33 17.82
N GLY A 131 -1.37 8.13 17.01
CA GLY A 131 -2.56 7.71 16.27
C GLY A 131 -2.23 6.83 15.05
N LYS A 132 -3.27 6.21 14.47
CA LYS A 132 -3.14 5.33 13.28
C LYS A 132 -2.38 6.01 12.13
N ARG A 133 -2.70 7.27 11.83
CA ARG A 133 -2.03 8.05 10.78
C ARG A 133 -0.55 8.26 11.09
N GLU A 134 -0.22 8.64 12.32
CA GLU A 134 1.17 8.89 12.71
C GLU A 134 2.00 7.61 12.64
N ILE A 135 1.45 6.47 13.09
CA ILE A 135 2.08 5.16 12.95
C ILE A 135 2.32 4.84 11.47
N ALA A 136 1.33 5.06 10.59
CA ALA A 136 1.48 4.80 9.16
C ALA A 136 2.57 5.68 8.51
N GLU A 137 2.60 6.98 8.81
CA GLU A 137 3.64 7.88 8.28
C GLU A 137 5.03 7.58 8.85
N LEU A 138 5.13 7.20 10.13
CA LEU A 138 6.41 6.81 10.74
C LEU A 138 6.97 5.53 10.12
N ALA A 139 6.11 4.53 9.85
CA ALA A 139 6.50 3.32 9.13
C ALA A 139 6.92 3.66 7.70
N PHE A 140 6.13 4.47 6.99
CA PHE A 140 6.47 4.91 5.63
C PHE A 140 7.82 5.63 5.58
N GLU A 141 8.09 6.52 6.54
CA GLU A 141 9.39 7.20 6.65
C GLU A 141 10.54 6.25 7.02
N ALA A 142 10.30 5.26 7.88
CA ALA A 142 11.30 4.23 8.18
C ALA A 142 11.68 3.42 6.94
N GLU A 143 10.70 2.93 6.20
CA GLU A 143 10.93 2.10 5.02
C GLU A 143 11.62 2.90 3.90
N THR A 144 11.15 4.12 3.63
CA THR A 144 11.66 4.92 2.51
C THR A 144 12.95 5.68 2.82
N LYS A 145 13.10 6.27 4.01
CA LYS A 145 14.23 7.16 4.35
C LYS A 145 15.35 6.45 5.10
N GLU A 146 15.06 5.40 5.86
CA GLU A 146 16.08 4.65 6.60
C GLU A 146 16.46 3.38 5.85
N VAL A 147 15.50 2.50 5.56
CA VAL A 147 15.77 1.23 4.87
C VAL A 147 16.07 1.46 3.38
N GLY A 148 15.50 2.51 2.78
CA GLY A 148 15.76 2.90 1.39
C GLY A 148 14.94 2.13 0.36
N VAL A 149 13.82 1.52 0.77
CA VAL A 149 12.91 0.81 -0.14
C VAL A 149 11.93 1.80 -0.76
N PRO A 150 11.90 1.98 -2.09
CA PRO A 150 10.96 2.87 -2.73
C PRO A 150 9.55 2.25 -2.72
N CYS A 151 8.66 2.83 -1.91
CA CYS A 151 7.25 2.45 -1.85
C CYS A 151 6.36 3.69 -1.73
N GLY A 152 5.05 3.51 -1.95
CA GLY A 152 4.03 4.49 -1.59
C GLY A 152 3.48 4.26 -0.18
N ARG A 153 2.40 4.95 0.16
CA ARG A 153 1.78 4.92 1.50
C ARG A 153 0.75 3.80 1.71
N LEU A 154 0.37 3.12 0.63
CA LEU A 154 -0.74 2.15 0.62
C LEU A 154 -0.56 1.10 1.73
N ASP A 155 0.65 0.54 1.82
CA ASP A 155 1.00 -0.58 2.67
C ASP A 155 0.88 -0.22 4.15
N GLN A 156 1.55 0.85 4.56
CA GLN A 156 1.62 1.26 5.97
C GLN A 156 0.27 1.77 6.46
N TYR A 157 -0.51 2.45 5.60
CA TYR A 157 -1.87 2.85 5.94
C TYR A 157 -2.82 1.65 6.03
N GLY A 158 -2.74 0.70 5.08
CA GLY A 158 -3.55 -0.53 5.12
C GLY A 158 -3.28 -1.34 6.39
N CYS A 159 -2.02 -1.53 6.74
CA CYS A 159 -1.61 -2.24 7.96
C CYS A 159 -2.00 -1.48 9.24
N SER A 160 -1.87 -0.15 9.27
CA SER A 160 -2.16 0.66 10.47
C SER A 160 -3.65 0.84 10.74
N PHE A 161 -4.44 1.14 9.71
CA PHE A 161 -5.87 1.38 9.88
C PHE A 161 -6.68 0.09 10.00
N GLY A 162 -6.26 -0.98 9.30
CA GLY A 162 -7.02 -2.22 9.19
C GLY A 162 -8.28 -2.06 8.35
N GLY A 163 -9.07 -3.14 8.25
CA GLY A 163 -10.30 -3.15 7.46
C GLY A 163 -10.06 -2.85 5.97
N ILE A 164 -11.08 -2.28 5.32
CA ILE A 164 -10.96 -1.74 3.97
C ILE A 164 -10.97 -0.23 4.11
N ILE A 165 -10.01 0.45 3.52
CA ILE A 165 -9.94 1.91 3.54
C ILE A 165 -9.82 2.47 2.14
N LYS A 166 -10.30 3.69 1.92
CA LYS A 166 -9.88 4.53 0.81
C LYS A 166 -8.84 5.52 1.34
N LEU A 167 -7.63 5.47 0.80
CA LEU A 167 -6.56 6.41 1.08
C LEU A 167 -6.45 7.42 -0.06
N GLU A 168 -6.60 8.71 0.25
CA GLU A 168 -6.23 9.79 -0.66
C GLU A 168 -4.71 9.94 -0.67
N CYS A 169 -4.09 9.83 -1.85
CA CYS A 169 -2.63 9.84 -2.00
C CYS A 169 -2.06 11.25 -2.28
N ARG A 170 -2.88 12.29 -2.14
CA ARG A 170 -2.46 13.70 -2.17
C ARG A 170 -2.64 14.34 -0.81
N PRO A 171 -1.76 15.28 -0.41
CA PRO A 171 -2.00 16.10 0.76
C PRO A 171 -3.33 16.87 0.65
N PRO A 172 -4.18 16.86 1.69
CA PRO A 172 -4.04 16.12 2.94
C PRO A 172 -4.40 14.63 2.77
N PHE A 173 -3.50 13.71 3.13
CA PHE A 173 -3.67 12.24 3.01
C PHE A 173 -4.84 11.71 3.86
N ARG A 174 -6.08 11.88 3.37
CA ARG A 174 -7.32 11.51 4.07
C ARG A 174 -7.56 10.02 3.95
N VAL A 175 -8.17 9.46 5.01
CA VAL A 175 -8.57 8.06 5.07
C VAL A 175 -10.05 8.00 5.33
N GLU A 176 -10.75 7.23 4.52
CA GLU A 176 -12.15 6.86 4.70
C GLU A 176 -12.20 5.36 5.01
N GLU A 177 -12.72 4.97 6.17
CA GLU A 177 -12.93 3.55 6.51
C GLU A 177 -14.21 3.05 5.83
N LEU A 178 -14.10 2.03 4.96
CA LEU A 178 -15.19 1.49 4.17
C LEU A 178 -15.84 0.31 4.92
N SER A 179 -17.14 0.41 5.17
CA SER A 179 -17.89 -0.50 6.04
C SER A 179 -18.49 -1.68 5.25
N ARG A 180 -17.66 -2.64 4.86
CA ARG A 180 -18.11 -3.94 4.33
C ARG A 180 -17.43 -5.08 5.08
N ARG A 181 -18.20 -5.85 5.85
CA ARG A 181 -17.69 -6.92 6.72
C ARG A 181 -17.90 -8.33 6.17
N ASP A 182 -18.61 -8.48 5.06
CA ASP A 182 -19.06 -9.78 4.55
C ASP A 182 -18.28 -10.24 3.31
N LEU A 183 -17.09 -9.68 3.08
CA LEU A 183 -16.23 -10.04 1.96
C LEU A 183 -15.24 -11.15 2.35
N VAL A 184 -15.15 -12.17 1.51
CA VAL A 184 -14.14 -13.24 1.62
C VAL A 184 -13.18 -13.10 0.45
N PHE A 185 -11.90 -12.89 0.76
CA PHE A 185 -10.83 -12.81 -0.24
C PHE A 185 -10.13 -14.16 -0.35
N ALA A 186 -10.07 -14.69 -1.57
CA ALA A 186 -9.19 -15.81 -1.91
C ALA A 186 -7.91 -15.24 -2.56
N ILE A 187 -6.79 -15.35 -1.85
CA ILE A 187 -5.48 -14.87 -2.32
C ILE A 187 -4.63 -16.08 -2.72
N VAL A 188 -4.06 -16.02 -3.92
CA VAL A 188 -3.21 -17.07 -4.48
C VAL A 188 -1.81 -16.51 -4.72
N ASP A 189 -0.82 -16.99 -3.99
CA ASP A 189 0.59 -16.72 -4.28
C ASP A 189 1.01 -17.60 -5.47
N SER A 190 1.44 -16.96 -6.57
CA SER A 190 1.90 -17.66 -7.77
C SER A 190 3.24 -18.39 -7.57
N GLY A 191 3.97 -18.08 -6.49
CA GLY A 191 5.33 -18.54 -6.24
C GLY A 191 6.38 -17.80 -7.08
N ILE A 192 5.98 -16.88 -7.95
CA ILE A 192 6.91 -16.07 -8.75
C ILE A 192 7.29 -14.83 -7.94
N ARG A 193 8.60 -14.59 -7.82
CA ARG A 193 9.14 -13.40 -7.15
C ARG A 193 9.61 -12.41 -8.20
N HIS A 194 9.17 -11.16 -8.08
CA HIS A 194 9.56 -10.04 -8.95
C HIS A 194 10.21 -8.94 -8.11
N SER A 195 11.21 -8.25 -8.67
CA SER A 195 11.82 -7.07 -8.02
C SER A 195 10.98 -5.83 -8.32
N THR A 196 10.33 -5.28 -7.29
CA THR A 196 9.52 -4.04 -7.39
C THR A 196 10.38 -2.84 -7.78
N ALA A 197 11.64 -2.80 -7.36
CA ALA A 197 12.54 -1.65 -7.54
C ALA A 197 12.86 -1.33 -9.01
N GLU A 198 12.81 -2.32 -9.90
CA GLU A 198 13.14 -2.12 -11.32
C GLU A 198 11.91 -1.75 -12.16
N ILE A 199 10.73 -2.23 -11.78
CA ILE A 199 9.51 -2.14 -12.60
C ILE A 199 8.85 -0.76 -12.47
N HIS A 200 8.84 -0.17 -11.26
CA HIS A 200 8.13 1.09 -11.01
C HIS A 200 8.71 2.28 -11.79
N PRO A 201 10.04 2.54 -11.81
CA PRO A 201 10.62 3.66 -12.55
C PRO A 201 10.36 3.56 -14.06
N LEU A 202 10.43 2.36 -14.62
CA LEU A 202 10.14 2.13 -16.04
C LEU A 202 8.68 2.49 -16.38
N ARG A 203 7.72 2.02 -15.57
CA ARG A 203 6.29 2.31 -15.78
C ARG A 203 6.00 3.81 -15.67
N GLN A 204 6.67 4.50 -14.74
CA GLN A 204 6.56 5.96 -14.58
C GLN A 204 7.10 6.72 -15.79
N ALA A 205 8.26 6.30 -16.33
CA ALA A 205 8.83 6.88 -17.53
C ALA A 205 7.95 6.66 -18.77
N GLU A 206 7.43 5.44 -18.96
CA GLU A 206 6.48 5.11 -20.03
C GLU A 206 5.21 5.99 -19.95
N LEU A 207 4.71 6.25 -18.75
CA LEU A 207 3.53 7.11 -18.55
C LEU A 207 3.84 8.59 -18.83
N ASN A 208 4.98 9.10 -18.35
CA ASN A 208 5.42 10.47 -18.65
C ASN A 208 5.60 10.69 -20.15
N GLN A 209 6.13 9.71 -20.87
CA GLN A 209 6.23 9.77 -22.33
C GLN A 209 4.85 9.91 -23.00
N ALA A 210 3.83 9.19 -22.51
CA ALA A 210 2.46 9.36 -23.02
C ALA A 210 1.96 10.79 -22.82
N LEU A 211 2.15 11.32 -21.60
CA LEU A 211 1.69 12.65 -21.20
C LEU A 211 2.40 13.78 -21.98
N GLU A 212 3.68 13.60 -22.31
CA GLU A 212 4.44 14.56 -23.11
C GLU A 212 3.96 14.62 -24.56
N LEU A 213 3.60 13.48 -25.14
CA LEU A 213 3.17 13.36 -26.54
C LEU A 213 1.72 13.81 -26.78
N LEU A 214 0.91 13.96 -25.74
CA LEU A 214 -0.47 14.45 -25.88
C LEU A 214 -0.47 15.93 -26.31
N PRO A 215 -1.15 16.29 -27.43
CA PRO A 215 -1.17 17.66 -27.94
C PRO A 215 -2.20 18.55 -27.24
N VAL A 216 -2.75 18.09 -26.11
CA VAL A 216 -3.78 18.79 -25.34
C VAL A 216 -3.25 19.29 -24.00
N PRO A 217 -3.79 20.38 -23.45
CA PRO A 217 -3.46 20.81 -22.10
C PRO A 217 -3.90 19.75 -21.09
N LEU A 218 -2.99 19.37 -20.20
CA LEU A 218 -3.26 18.43 -19.12
C LEU A 218 -3.49 19.21 -17.80
N PRO A 219 -4.50 18.84 -17.01
CA PRO A 219 -4.80 19.54 -15.77
C PRO A 219 -3.71 19.26 -14.73
N GLY A 220 -3.25 20.30 -14.03
CA GLY A 220 -2.25 20.19 -12.95
C GLY A 220 -0.79 20.14 -13.40
N GLY A 221 -0.45 19.38 -14.46
CA GLY A 221 0.91 19.27 -14.96
C GLY A 221 1.08 18.27 -16.09
N LYS A 222 2.33 17.86 -16.38
CA LYS A 222 2.68 16.93 -17.48
C LYS A 222 3.43 15.68 -17.02
N THR A 223 3.49 15.45 -15.71
CA THR A 223 4.11 14.25 -15.13
C THR A 223 3.06 13.43 -14.40
N PHE A 224 3.32 12.13 -14.23
CA PHE A 224 2.35 11.19 -13.67
C PHE A 224 1.82 11.58 -12.29
N ASP A 225 2.61 12.32 -11.51
CA ASP A 225 2.30 12.78 -10.15
C ASP A 225 1.64 14.17 -10.10
N THR A 226 1.78 14.97 -11.17
CA THR A 226 1.22 16.33 -11.24
C THR A 226 -0.10 16.40 -11.98
N VAL A 227 -0.38 15.47 -12.89
CA VAL A 227 -1.65 15.40 -13.63
C VAL A 227 -2.82 15.15 -12.69
N ARG A 228 -3.87 15.96 -12.79
CA ARG A 228 -5.16 15.70 -12.10
C ARG A 228 -5.99 14.70 -12.91
N TRP A 229 -5.65 13.42 -12.74
CA TRP A 229 -6.28 12.29 -13.41
C TRP A 229 -7.80 12.24 -13.26
N GLU A 230 -8.32 12.70 -12.11
CA GLU A 230 -9.74 12.79 -11.82
C GLU A 230 -10.51 13.78 -12.70
N GLU A 231 -9.80 14.67 -13.41
CA GLU A 231 -10.38 15.65 -14.34
C GLU A 231 -10.27 15.19 -15.82
N LEU A 232 -9.61 14.07 -16.10
CA LEU A 232 -9.41 13.55 -17.45
C LEU A 232 -10.38 12.41 -17.75
N ARG A 233 -11.00 12.45 -18.93
CA ARG A 233 -11.78 11.33 -19.45
C ARG A 233 -11.07 10.68 -20.64
N GLU A 234 -11.18 9.36 -20.75
CA GLU A 234 -10.62 8.60 -21.86
C GLU A 234 -11.16 9.11 -23.21
N GLU A 235 -12.45 9.45 -23.25
CA GLU A 235 -13.13 9.92 -24.45
C GLU A 235 -12.55 11.26 -24.97
N GLU A 236 -11.94 12.07 -24.10
CA GLU A 236 -11.28 13.33 -24.48
C GLU A 236 -9.90 13.09 -25.10
N LEU A 237 -9.28 11.94 -24.80
CA LEU A 237 -7.97 11.56 -25.29
C LEU A 237 -8.03 10.63 -26.51
N GLU A 238 -9.18 9.98 -26.75
CA GLU A 238 -9.44 9.04 -27.84
C GLU A 238 -8.86 9.49 -29.20
N PRO A 239 -9.00 10.75 -29.65
CA PRO A 239 -8.45 11.19 -30.94
C PRO A 239 -6.93 11.08 -31.07
N TYR A 240 -6.21 11.03 -29.94
CA TYR A 240 -4.74 11.07 -29.89
C TYR A 240 -4.13 9.71 -29.50
N LEU A 241 -4.94 8.76 -29.03
CA LEU A 241 -4.44 7.47 -28.56
C LEU A 241 -3.78 6.65 -29.68
N ALA A 242 -4.23 6.78 -30.92
CA ALA A 242 -3.66 6.03 -32.04
C ALA A 242 -2.18 6.39 -32.30
N ASP A 243 -1.78 7.63 -32.00
CA ASP A 243 -0.44 8.17 -32.26
C ASP A 243 0.55 7.87 -31.13
N LEU A 244 0.06 7.46 -29.96
CA LEU A 244 0.92 7.12 -28.81
C LEU A 244 1.62 5.77 -29.01
N PRO A 245 2.90 5.63 -28.60
CA PRO A 245 3.57 4.35 -28.62
C PRO A 245 2.81 3.31 -27.76
N PRO A 246 2.82 2.01 -28.13
CA PRO A 246 1.92 1.02 -27.52
C PRO A 246 1.99 0.95 -26.00
N LYS A 247 3.21 0.91 -25.42
CA LYS A 247 3.40 0.83 -23.97
C LYS A 247 2.95 2.11 -23.24
N PRO A 248 3.44 3.32 -23.59
CA PRO A 248 2.90 4.58 -23.07
C PRO A 248 1.38 4.68 -23.13
N ARG A 249 0.77 4.33 -24.26
CA ARG A 249 -0.69 4.30 -24.42
C ARG A 249 -1.36 3.36 -23.41
N MET A 250 -0.84 2.14 -23.26
CA MET A 250 -1.35 1.19 -22.28
C MET A 250 -1.24 1.73 -20.85
N ARG A 251 -0.15 2.41 -20.49
CA ARG A 251 0.01 3.01 -19.15
C ARG A 251 -0.99 4.15 -18.89
N LEU A 252 -1.26 4.95 -19.92
CA LEU A 252 -2.25 6.02 -19.85
C LEU A 252 -3.66 5.44 -19.63
N LEU A 253 -4.07 4.50 -20.49
CA LEU A 253 -5.37 3.84 -20.40
C LEU A 253 -5.54 3.06 -19.09
N PHE A 254 -4.50 2.34 -18.65
CA PHE A 254 -4.46 1.68 -17.35
C PHE A 254 -4.83 2.67 -16.23
N THR A 255 -4.21 3.84 -16.22
CA THR A 255 -4.44 4.85 -15.18
C THR A 255 -5.88 5.35 -15.15
N LEU A 256 -6.45 5.69 -16.32
CA LEU A 256 -7.81 6.22 -16.41
C LEU A 256 -8.87 5.16 -16.10
N ARG A 257 -8.71 3.94 -16.64
CA ARG A 257 -9.69 2.86 -16.49
C ARG A 257 -9.69 2.29 -15.08
N GLU A 258 -8.53 2.13 -14.45
CA GLU A 258 -8.42 1.77 -13.03
C GLU A 258 -9.18 2.75 -12.14
N GLN A 259 -8.96 4.06 -12.35
CA GLN A 259 -9.64 5.09 -11.57
C GLN A 259 -11.16 5.03 -11.76
N ARG A 260 -11.64 4.96 -13.00
CA ARG A 260 -13.08 4.87 -13.32
C ARG A 260 -13.73 3.64 -12.71
N SER A 261 -13.07 2.48 -12.83
CA SER A 261 -13.52 1.21 -12.24
C SER A 261 -13.56 1.31 -10.71
N THR A 262 -12.53 1.92 -10.10
CA THR A 262 -12.47 2.15 -8.65
C THR A 262 -13.58 3.07 -8.16
N GLU A 263 -13.95 4.11 -8.89
CA GLU A 263 -15.06 5.00 -8.51
C GLU A 263 -16.41 4.25 -8.41
N LEU A 264 -16.67 3.33 -9.35
CA LEU A 264 -17.84 2.44 -9.27
C LEU A 264 -17.72 1.47 -8.09
N GLY A 265 -16.55 0.89 -7.88
CA GLY A 265 -16.27 0.00 -6.74
C GLY A 265 -16.50 0.69 -5.39
N LEU A 266 -16.09 1.95 -5.25
CA LEU A 266 -16.30 2.74 -4.04
C LEU A 266 -17.78 2.98 -3.75
N LYS A 267 -18.62 3.24 -4.77
CA LYS A 267 -20.07 3.35 -4.58
C LYS A 267 -20.64 2.04 -4.03
N ILE A 268 -20.23 0.90 -4.60
CA ILE A 268 -20.64 -0.42 -4.11
C ILE A 268 -20.18 -0.63 -2.66
N LEU A 269 -18.95 -0.26 -2.32
CA LEU A 269 -18.40 -0.42 -0.97
C LEU A 269 -19.08 0.48 0.06
N ARG A 270 -19.58 1.65 -0.34
CA ARG A 270 -20.40 2.54 0.48
C ARG A 270 -21.86 2.10 0.61
N GLY A 271 -22.27 1.05 -0.12
CA GLY A 271 -23.65 0.59 -0.16
C GLY A 271 -24.57 1.47 -1.00
N GLU A 272 -24.01 2.33 -1.86
CA GLU A 272 -24.77 3.12 -2.81
C GLU A 272 -25.33 2.23 -3.93
N LYS A 273 -26.53 2.57 -4.44
CA LYS A 273 -27.09 1.91 -5.62
C LYS A 273 -26.49 2.56 -6.88
N LEU A 274 -25.89 1.74 -7.73
CA LEU A 274 -25.47 2.17 -9.06
C LEU A 274 -26.70 2.43 -9.95
N ARG A 275 -26.63 3.49 -10.77
CA ARG A 275 -27.66 3.74 -11.78
C ARG A 275 -27.57 2.70 -12.88
N GLU A 276 -28.70 2.37 -13.50
CA GLU A 276 -28.75 1.39 -14.59
C GLU A 276 -27.84 1.78 -15.76
N GLU A 277 -27.75 3.07 -16.09
CA GLU A 277 -26.84 3.61 -17.10
C GLU A 277 -25.36 3.36 -16.76
N GLU A 278 -24.97 3.48 -15.48
CA GLU A 278 -23.60 3.22 -15.02
C GLU A 278 -23.29 1.72 -15.17
N ILE A 279 -24.22 0.86 -14.80
CA ILE A 279 -24.07 -0.59 -14.94
C ILE A 279 -23.94 -0.97 -16.42
N VAL A 280 -24.83 -0.49 -17.28
CA VAL A 280 -24.83 -0.83 -18.70
C VAL A 280 -23.61 -0.27 -19.42
N SER A 281 -23.20 0.96 -19.10
CA SER A 281 -22.02 1.58 -19.70
C SER A 281 -20.73 0.81 -19.38
N HIS A 282 -20.64 0.19 -18.20
CA HIS A 282 -19.41 -0.44 -17.72
C HIS A 282 -19.38 -1.95 -17.94
N PHE A 283 -20.46 -2.64 -17.58
CA PHE A 283 -20.58 -4.11 -17.62
C PHE A 283 -21.44 -4.62 -18.79
N GLY A 284 -22.00 -3.72 -19.60
CA GLY A 284 -22.97 -4.05 -20.63
C GLY A 284 -24.34 -4.47 -20.07
N PRO A 285 -25.27 -4.91 -20.94
CA PRO A 285 -26.64 -5.28 -20.52
C PRO A 285 -26.70 -6.43 -19.50
N ARG A 286 -25.68 -7.30 -19.47
CA ARG A 286 -25.59 -8.43 -18.54
C ARG A 286 -25.39 -7.99 -17.09
N GLY A 287 -24.74 -6.84 -16.86
CA GLY A 287 -24.50 -6.31 -15.52
C GLY A 287 -25.77 -6.07 -14.71
N LYS A 288 -26.92 -5.84 -15.36
CA LYS A 288 -28.21 -5.64 -14.68
C LYS A 288 -28.69 -6.87 -13.90
N GLN A 289 -28.16 -8.05 -14.23
CA GLN A 289 -28.53 -9.31 -13.57
C GLN A 289 -27.60 -9.64 -12.41
N LEU A 290 -26.51 -8.89 -12.24
CA LEU A 290 -25.50 -9.13 -11.21
C LEU A 290 -25.86 -8.42 -9.90
N SER A 291 -25.60 -9.10 -8.79
CA SER A 291 -25.62 -8.49 -7.46
C SER A 291 -24.48 -7.48 -7.30
N SER A 292 -24.56 -6.63 -6.27
CA SER A 292 -23.49 -5.66 -5.98
C SER A 292 -22.13 -6.33 -5.71
N LEU A 293 -22.12 -7.54 -5.15
CA LEU A 293 -20.88 -8.29 -4.90
C LEU A 293 -20.30 -8.88 -6.19
N GLU A 294 -21.16 -9.39 -7.09
CA GLU A 294 -20.72 -9.87 -8.40
C GLU A 294 -20.17 -8.72 -9.24
N LEU A 295 -20.82 -7.54 -9.23
CA LEU A 295 -20.30 -6.34 -9.90
C LEU A 295 -18.93 -5.94 -9.35
N LEU A 296 -18.72 -6.02 -8.04
CA LEU A 296 -17.42 -5.74 -7.42
C LEU A 296 -16.35 -6.75 -7.84
N GLY A 297 -16.71 -8.04 -7.94
CA GLY A 297 -15.83 -9.08 -8.46
C GLY A 297 -15.45 -8.86 -9.93
N GLU A 298 -16.39 -8.43 -10.77
CA GLU A 298 -16.12 -8.07 -12.17
C GLU A 298 -15.17 -6.86 -12.28
N LEU A 299 -15.33 -5.84 -11.43
CA LEU A 299 -14.39 -4.71 -11.37
C LEU A 299 -12.98 -5.16 -10.99
N MET A 300 -12.84 -6.05 -10.00
CA MET A 300 -11.53 -6.62 -9.65
C MET A 300 -10.90 -7.40 -10.80
N ASN A 301 -11.70 -8.21 -11.51
CA ASN A 301 -11.23 -8.98 -12.66
C ASN A 301 -10.74 -8.07 -13.79
N GLU A 302 -11.48 -7.00 -14.06
CA GLU A 302 -11.09 -5.98 -15.04
C GLU A 302 -9.78 -5.31 -14.64
N GLN A 303 -9.64 -4.84 -13.40
CA GLN A 303 -8.41 -4.19 -12.91
C GLN A 303 -7.20 -5.14 -13.02
N HIS A 304 -7.36 -6.40 -12.62
CA HIS A 304 -6.34 -7.41 -12.80
C HIS A 304 -5.98 -7.69 -14.27
N ALA A 305 -6.95 -7.59 -15.19
CA ALA A 305 -6.69 -7.72 -16.62
C ALA A 305 -5.89 -6.53 -17.17
N LEU A 306 -6.13 -5.31 -16.67
CA LEU A 306 -5.39 -4.10 -17.05
C LEU A 306 -3.91 -4.13 -16.59
N LEU A 307 -3.58 -4.93 -15.57
CA LEU A 307 -2.20 -5.12 -15.11
C LEU A 307 -1.33 -6.00 -16.03
N ARG A 308 -1.94 -6.77 -16.93
CA ARG A 308 -1.26 -7.70 -17.85
C ARG A 308 -0.79 -6.98 -19.12
#